data_AF-A0A413U522-F1
#
_entry.id   AF-A0A413U522-F1
#
_cell.length_a   1.000
_cell.length_b   1.000
_cell.length_c   1.000
_cell.angle_alpha   90.00
_cell.angle_beta   90.00
_cell.angle_gamma   90.00
#
_symmetry.space_group_name_H-M   'P 1'
#
loop_
_entity.id
_entity.type
_entity.pdbx_description
1 polymer ?
#
loop_
_entity_poly.entity_id
_entity_poly.type
_entity_poly.pdbx_seq_one_letter_code
_entity_poly.pdbx_strand_id
1 'polypeptide(L)'
;MAKYIGREKLYSRVKGLGYMLPDMDAMLYSKLVGIEWLELEHIELSSQQTGNWIKIYNKDTCKNDVYVGFNGHDYQKHYINGKLVQAKKVL
;
A
#
# COMPACT_ATOMS: atom_id res chain seq x y z
N MET A 1 18.91 -6.39 6.92
CA MET A 1 18.43 -6.72 5.56
C MET A 1 16.99 -6.24 5.45
N ALA A 2 16.69 -5.29 4.57
CA ALA A 2 15.33 -4.78 4.44
C ALA A 2 14.41 -5.90 3.92
N LYS A 3 13.32 -6.19 4.65
CA LYS A 3 12.39 -7.27 4.30
C LYS A 3 11.21 -6.70 3.53
N TYR A 4 10.98 -7.24 2.33
CA TYR A 4 9.81 -6.99 1.48
C TYR A 4 8.66 -7.91 1.90
N ILE A 5 7.39 -7.51 1.71
CA ILE A 5 6.24 -8.39 1.96
C ILE A 5 5.89 -9.27 0.76
N GLY A 6 6.33 -8.90 -0.45
CA GLY A 6 6.08 -9.65 -1.67
C GLY A 6 4.84 -9.15 -2.43
N ARG A 7 4.86 -9.37 -3.75
CA ARG A 7 3.82 -8.98 -4.71
C ARG A 7 2.41 -9.36 -4.25
N GLU A 8 2.19 -10.65 -3.97
CA GLU A 8 0.86 -11.18 -3.59
C GLU A 8 0.35 -10.59 -2.27
N LYS A 9 1.25 -10.38 -1.31
CA LYS A 9 0.89 -9.84 -0.01
C LYS A 9 0.58 -8.35 -0.08
N LEU A 10 1.31 -7.60 -0.91
CA LEU A 10 1.00 -6.19 -1.19
C LEU A 10 -0.37 -6.08 -1.88
N TYR A 11 -0.59 -6.84 -2.94
CA TYR A 11 -1.86 -6.85 -3.68
C TYR A 11 -3.06 -7.23 -2.79
N SER A 12 -2.96 -8.34 -2.05
CA SER A 12 -4.03 -8.81 -1.16
C SER A 12 -4.36 -7.84 -0.04
N ARG A 13 -3.36 -7.16 0.55
CA ARG A 13 -3.61 -6.13 1.57
C ARG A 13 -4.35 -4.94 0.99
N VAL A 14 -3.95 -4.43 -0.16
CA VAL A 14 -4.65 -3.29 -0.79
C VAL A 14 -6.06 -3.68 -1.20
N LYS A 15 -6.27 -4.89 -1.75
CA LYS A 15 -7.60 -5.41 -2.03
C LYS A 15 -8.46 -5.52 -0.76
N GLY A 16 -7.87 -5.96 0.35
CA GLY A 16 -8.52 -6.04 1.67
C GLY A 16 -8.92 -4.67 2.26
N LEU A 17 -8.28 -3.58 1.82
CA LEU A 17 -8.68 -2.21 2.16
C LEU A 17 -9.87 -1.70 1.33
N GLY A 18 -10.40 -2.51 0.40
CA GLY A 18 -11.58 -2.19 -0.39
C GLY A 18 -11.30 -1.53 -1.74
N TYR A 19 -10.04 -1.45 -2.18
CA TYR A 19 -9.70 -0.91 -3.50
C TYR A 19 -10.07 -1.90 -4.61
N MET A 20 -10.68 -1.38 -5.67
CA MET A 20 -10.79 -2.11 -6.94
C MET A 20 -9.44 -2.02 -7.65
N LEU A 21 -8.82 -3.18 -7.87
CA LEU A 21 -7.51 -3.29 -8.50
C LEU A 21 -7.63 -4.00 -9.85
N PRO A 22 -6.75 -3.66 -10.82
CA PRO A 22 -6.60 -4.45 -12.03
C PRO A 22 -6.08 -5.85 -11.71
N ASP A 23 -6.05 -6.73 -12.72
CA ASP A 23 -5.45 -8.05 -12.57
C ASP A 23 -3.99 -7.94 -12.10
N MET A 24 -3.63 -8.68 -11.05
CA MET A 24 -2.30 -8.66 -10.45
C MET A 24 -1.22 -9.06 -11.45
N ASP A 25 -1.53 -10.00 -12.34
CA ASP A 25 -0.56 -10.49 -13.33
C ASP A 25 -0.29 -9.48 -14.46
N ALA A 26 -1.16 -8.49 -14.63
CA ALA A 26 -0.92 -7.37 -15.52
C ALA A 26 -0.03 -6.29 -14.90
N MET A 27 0.15 -6.29 -13.57
CA MET A 27 0.91 -5.24 -12.87
C MET A 27 2.42 -5.55 -12.84
N LEU A 28 3.23 -4.51 -13.06
CA LEU A 28 4.69 -4.59 -12.94
C LEU A 28 5.10 -4.57 -11.47
N TYR A 29 5.91 -5.55 -11.06
CA TYR A 29 6.47 -5.62 -9.71
C TYR A 29 7.95 -5.28 -9.70
N SER A 30 8.34 -4.31 -8.86
CA SER A 30 9.74 -3.85 -8.74
C SER A 30 10.13 -3.62 -7.28
N LYS A 31 11.44 -3.60 -6.99
CA LYS A 31 11.97 -3.40 -5.63
C LYS A 31 13.27 -2.61 -5.63
N LEU A 32 13.45 -1.78 -4.61
CA LEU A 32 14.67 -1.02 -4.39
C LEU A 32 14.78 -0.65 -2.92
N VAL A 33 15.92 -0.99 -2.29
CA VAL A 33 16.31 -0.53 -0.95
C VAL A 33 15.17 -0.61 0.09
N GLY A 34 14.50 -1.76 0.20
CA GLY A 34 13.45 -1.96 1.20
C GLY A 34 12.09 -1.37 0.88
N ILE A 35 11.92 -0.83 -0.33
CA ILE A 35 10.66 -0.40 -0.91
C ILE A 35 10.31 -1.36 -2.06
N GLU A 36 9.04 -1.73 -2.17
CA GLU A 36 8.52 -2.48 -3.31
C GLU A 36 7.31 -1.77 -3.92
N TRP A 37 7.16 -1.93 -5.23
CA TRP A 37 6.07 -1.35 -6.00
C TRP A 37 5.35 -2.43 -6.80
N LEU A 38 4.04 -2.25 -6.92
CA LEU A 38 3.20 -2.94 -7.87
C LEU A 38 2.41 -1.89 -8.65
N GLU A 39 2.64 -1.76 -9.94
CA GLU A 39 2.08 -0.64 -10.72
C GLU A 39 1.53 -1.07 -12.07
N LEU A 40 0.51 -0.34 -12.53
CA LEU A 40 -0.05 -0.45 -13.87
C LEU A 40 -0.68 0.89 -14.23
N GLU A 41 -0.32 1.45 -15.40
CA GLU A 41 -0.89 2.66 -16.03
C GLU A 41 -1.31 3.79 -15.07
N HIS A 42 -2.48 3.66 -14.45
CA HIS A 42 -3.18 4.63 -13.62
C HIS A 42 -2.99 4.45 -12.10
N ILE A 43 -2.39 3.35 -11.64
CA ILE A 43 -2.24 3.03 -10.22
C ILE A 43 -0.83 2.54 -9.87
N GLU A 44 -0.35 2.98 -8.72
CA GLU A 44 0.86 2.47 -8.09
C GLU A 44 0.54 2.09 -6.64
N LEU A 45 0.88 0.85 -6.27
CA LEU A 45 0.89 0.38 -4.90
C LEU A 45 2.35 0.34 -4.46
N SER A 46 2.67 0.85 -3.28
CA SER A 46 4.00 0.68 -2.73
C SER A 46 3.97 0.30 -1.26
N SER A 47 4.99 -0.44 -0.83
CA SER A 47 5.15 -0.92 0.55
C SER A 47 6.55 -0.61 1.07
N GLN A 48 6.62 -0.23 2.34
CA GLN A 48 7.87 -0.03 3.08
C GLN A 48 7.81 -0.72 4.44
N GLN A 49 8.98 -0.90 5.06
CA GLN A 49 9.12 -1.42 6.42
C GLN A 49 8.38 -2.74 6.64
N THR A 50 8.58 -3.72 5.75
CA THR A 50 7.86 -5.01 5.82
C THR A 50 6.34 -4.84 5.80
N GLY A 51 5.85 -3.90 4.99
CA GLY A 51 4.42 -3.62 4.81
C GLY A 51 3.77 -2.94 6.01
N ASN A 52 4.55 -2.40 6.94
CA ASN A 52 4.02 -1.51 7.99
C ASN A 52 3.47 -0.20 7.38
N TRP A 53 3.97 0.16 6.20
CA TRP A 53 3.52 1.28 5.41
C TRP A 53 3.06 0.78 4.04
N ILE A 54 1.84 1.11 3.63
CA ILE A 54 1.35 0.91 2.26
C ILE A 54 0.84 2.25 1.72
N LYS A 55 1.24 2.58 0.51
CA LYS A 55 0.76 3.74 -0.25
C LYS A 55 0.02 3.25 -1.49
N ILE A 56 -1.13 3.83 -1.78
CA ILE A 56 -1.88 3.70 -3.02
C ILE A 56 -1.87 5.07 -3.68
N TYR A 57 -1.30 5.14 -4.87
CA TYR A 57 -1.24 6.36 -5.68
C TYR A 57 -2.09 6.20 -6.91
N ASN A 58 -3.08 7.07 -7.07
CA ASN A 58 -3.82 7.22 -8.31
C ASN A 58 -3.08 8.24 -9.19
N LYS A 59 -2.48 7.77 -10.28
CA LYS A 59 -1.63 8.56 -11.19
C LYS A 59 -2.43 9.60 -11.97
N ASP A 60 -3.72 9.36 -12.22
CA ASP A 60 -4.58 10.29 -12.98
C ASP A 60 -4.99 11.52 -12.16
N THR A 61 -5.31 11.30 -10.89
CA THR A 61 -5.80 12.34 -9.98
C THR A 61 -4.71 12.92 -9.09
N CYS A 62 -3.49 12.38 -9.17
CA CYS A 62 -2.37 12.69 -8.28
C CYS A 62 -2.73 12.54 -6.79
N LYS A 63 -3.66 11.65 -6.45
CA LYS A 63 -4.10 11.43 -5.06
C LYS A 63 -3.37 10.26 -4.44
N ASN A 64 -3.03 10.42 -3.16
CA ASN A 64 -2.32 9.43 -2.36
C ASN A 64 -3.14 9.03 -1.14
N ASP A 65 -3.36 7.74 -1.01
CA ASP A 65 -3.83 7.10 0.21
C ASP A 65 -2.66 6.37 0.87
N VAL A 66 -2.50 6.56 2.16
CA VAL A 66 -1.37 6.02 2.91
C VAL A 66 -1.86 5.36 4.19
N TYR A 67 -1.56 4.08 4.35
CA TYR A 67 -1.93 3.26 5.48
C TYR A 67 -0.68 2.90 6.30
N VAL A 68 -0.73 3.11 7.61
CA VAL A 68 0.43 3.04 8.50
C VAL A 68 0.12 2.25 9.76
N GLY A 69 1.11 1.50 10.26
CA GLY A 69 1.02 0.80 11.53
C GLY A 69 0.25 -0.51 11.37
N PHE A 70 0.77 -1.44 10.56
CA PHE A 70 0.12 -2.74 10.39
C PHE A 70 0.31 -3.58 11.67
N ASN A 71 -0.78 -3.91 12.36
CA ASN A 71 -0.72 -4.64 13.63
C ASN A 71 -0.77 -6.17 13.49
N GLY A 72 -0.68 -6.70 12.27
CA GLY A 72 -0.88 -8.12 11.97
C GLY A 72 -2.23 -8.41 11.31
N HIS A 73 -3.23 -7.55 11.55
CA HIS A 73 -4.57 -7.68 10.98
C HIS A 73 -4.95 -6.45 10.13
N ASP A 74 -4.70 -5.24 10.63
CA ASP A 74 -5.15 -4.00 10.00
C ASP A 74 -4.17 -2.84 10.25
N TYR A 75 -4.34 -1.75 9.50
CA TYR A 75 -3.60 -0.51 9.64
C TYR A 75 -4.23 0.40 10.70
N GLN A 76 -3.38 0.96 11.57
CA GLN A 76 -3.83 1.84 12.63
C GLN A 76 -4.14 3.26 12.15
N LYS A 77 -3.54 3.71 11.05
CA LYS A 77 -3.73 5.08 10.54
C LYS A 77 -3.94 5.07 9.03
N HIS A 78 -4.80 5.96 8.55
CA HIS A 78 -5.03 6.22 7.14
C HIS A 78 -4.94 7.73 6.88
N TYR A 79 -4.15 8.09 5.88
CA TYR A 79 -3.95 9.45 5.43
C TYR A 79 -4.38 9.57 3.97
N ILE A 80 -5.06 10.67 3.64
CA ILE A 80 -5.39 11.05 2.25
C ILE A 80 -4.69 12.37 1.96
N ASN A 81 -3.83 12.38 0.93
CA ASN A 81 -3.02 13.54 0.54
C ASN A 81 -2.28 14.18 1.73
N GLY A 82 -1.72 13.34 2.62
CA GLY A 82 -0.98 13.77 3.80
C GLY A 82 -1.83 14.17 5.01
N LYS A 83 -3.17 14.23 4.89
CA LYS A 83 -4.07 14.52 6.00
C LYS A 83 -4.56 13.22 6.65
N LEU A 84 -4.44 13.12 7.97
CA LEU A 84 -4.97 11.98 8.74
C LEU A 84 -6.50 11.99 8.66
N VAL A 85 -7.10 10.92 8.15
CA VAL A 85 -8.56 10.77 8.02
C VAL A 85 -9.13 9.69 8.94
N GLN A 86 -8.29 8.74 9.36
CA GLN A 86 -8.68 7.72 10.33
C GLN A 86 -7.50 7.33 11.22
N ALA A 87 -7.76 7.18 12.51
CA ALA A 87 -6.84 6.60 13.47
C ALA A 87 -7.61 5.62 14.39
N LYS A 88 -7.15 4.37 14.45
CA LYS A 88 -7.66 3.35 15.37
C LYS A 88 -6.89 3.45 16.69
N LYS A 89 -7.60 3.43 17.81
CA LYS A 89 -6.96 3.33 19.13
C LYS A 89 -6.41 1.91 19.29
N VAL A 90 -5.13 1.81 19.60
CA VAL A 90 -4.56 0.56 20.12
C VAL A 90 -5.03 0.47 21.57
N LEU A 91 -5.86 -0.54 21.87
CA LEU A 91 -6.26 -0.87 23.24
C LEU A 91 -5.13 -1.61 23.96
#